data_AF-A0A7K4HNV9-F1
#
_entry.id   AF-A0A7K4HNV9-F1
#
_cell.length_a   1.000
_cell.length_b   1.000
_cell.length_c   1.000
_cell.angle_alpha   90.00
_cell.angle_beta   90.00
_cell.angle_gamma   90.00
#
_symmetry.space_group_name_H-M   'P 1'
#
loop_
_entity.id
_entity.type
_entity.pdbx_description
1 polymer ?
#
loop_
_entity_poly.entity_id
_entity_poly.type
_entity_poly.pdbx_seq_one_letter_code
_entity_poly.pdbx_strand_id
1 'polypeptide(L)'
;MQKRQVNAIVDLAMLVTFVIVALSSLVLFFVLPSGGPGWRGGTGSAALNVFLGVARSDWVDFHEITGMAFLALMAVHTLLHIPYFRNIGRCLFPGKSDRGSVSDLL
;
A
#
# COMPACT_ATOMS: atom_id res chain seq x y z
N MET A 1 8.92 24.63 -2.31
CA MET A 1 8.42 23.65 -3.30
C MET A 1 6.94 23.87 -3.54
N GLN A 2 6.46 23.73 -4.76
CA GLN A 2 5.02 23.81 -5.02
C GLN A 2 4.33 22.58 -4.41
N LYS A 3 3.10 22.73 -3.88
CA LYS A 3 2.34 21.62 -3.26
C LYS A 3 2.25 20.38 -4.17
N ARG A 4 2.12 20.60 -5.48
CA ARG A 4 2.13 19.53 -6.50
C ARG A 4 3.45 18.75 -6.54
N GLN A 5 4.58 19.41 -6.37
CA GLN A 5 5.89 18.75 -6.39
C GLN A 5 6.07 17.86 -5.15
N VAL A 6 5.64 18.33 -3.97
CA VAL A 6 5.69 17.54 -2.73
C VAL A 6 4.84 16.28 -2.87
N ASN A 7 3.60 16.41 -3.36
CA ASN A 7 2.73 15.25 -3.58
C ASN A 7 3.36 14.26 -4.57
N ALA A 8 3.88 14.73 -5.71
CA ALA A 8 4.52 13.86 -6.69
C ALA A 8 5.74 13.11 -6.13
N ILE A 9 6.54 13.76 -5.27
CA ILE A 9 7.70 13.13 -4.63
C ILE A 9 7.24 12.06 -3.63
N VAL A 10 6.25 12.35 -2.80
CA VAL A 10 5.70 11.39 -1.81
C VAL A 10 5.10 10.18 -2.53
N ASP A 11 4.34 10.40 -3.59
CA ASP A 11 3.71 9.32 -4.37
C ASP A 11 4.75 8.45 -5.08
N LEU A 12 5.80 9.06 -5.63
CA LEU A 12 6.90 8.32 -6.23
C LEU A 12 7.68 7.49 -5.19
N ALA A 13 8.00 8.09 -4.04
CA ALA A 13 8.68 7.39 -2.94
C ALA A 13 7.83 6.22 -2.42
N MET A 14 6.51 6.43 -2.31
CA MET A 14 5.56 5.39 -1.95
C MET A 14 5.53 4.26 -2.99
N LEU A 15 5.52 4.58 -4.28
CA LEU A 15 5.52 3.57 -5.34
C LEU A 15 6.79 2.70 -5.28
N VAL A 16 7.95 3.31 -5.08
CA VAL A 16 9.22 2.58 -4.97
C VAL A 16 9.21 1.66 -3.75
N THR A 17 8.85 2.19 -2.57
CA THR A 17 8.80 1.38 -1.34
C THR A 17 7.74 0.27 -1.43
N PHE A 18 6.59 0.54 -2.06
CA PHE A 18 5.57 -0.46 -2.36
C PHE A 18 6.12 -1.62 -3.19
N VAL A 19 6.83 -1.33 -4.28
CA VAL A 19 7.40 -2.38 -5.14
C VAL A 19 8.37 -3.26 -4.35
N ILE A 20 9.24 -2.66 -3.54
CA ILE A 20 10.23 -3.41 -2.75
C ILE A 20 9.54 -4.27 -1.69
N VAL A 21 8.58 -3.72 -0.94
CA VAL A 21 7.87 -4.49 0.10
C VAL A 21 7.00 -5.58 -0.53
N ALA A 22 6.37 -5.33 -1.67
CA ALA A 22 5.55 -6.32 -2.38
C ALA A 22 6.40 -7.49 -2.89
N LEU A 23 7.55 -7.21 -3.54
CA LEU A 23 8.44 -8.26 -4.03
C LEU A 23 9.03 -9.08 -2.88
N SER A 24 9.50 -8.43 -1.80
CA SER A 24 10.00 -9.14 -0.62
C SER A 24 8.90 -9.97 0.07
N SER A 25 7.65 -9.49 0.09
CA SER A 25 6.50 -10.26 0.59
C SER A 25 6.29 -11.54 -0.22
N LEU A 26 6.31 -11.42 -1.56
CA LEU A 26 6.15 -12.57 -2.45
C LEU A 26 7.29 -13.58 -2.28
N VAL A 27 8.53 -13.10 -2.15
CA VAL A 27 9.69 -13.95 -1.90
C VAL A 27 9.57 -14.68 -0.56
N LEU A 28 9.25 -13.98 0.53
CA LEU A 28 9.08 -14.59 1.85
C LEU A 28 7.87 -15.53 1.92
N PHE A 29 6.82 -15.28 1.15
CA PHE A 29 5.61 -16.11 1.16
C PHE A 29 5.75 -17.37 0.30
N PHE A 30 6.25 -17.24 -0.94
CA PHE A 30 6.32 -18.34 -1.90
C PHE A 30 7.66 -19.07 -1.91
N VAL A 31 8.77 -18.38 -1.64
CA VAL A 31 10.13 -18.93 -1.81
C VAL A 31 10.77 -19.30 -0.47
N LEU A 32 10.63 -18.44 0.55
CA LEU A 32 11.19 -18.66 1.89
C LEU A 32 10.11 -18.65 3.00
N PRO A 33 9.07 -19.49 2.91
CA PRO A 33 8.02 -19.54 3.93
C PRO A 33 8.60 -19.87 5.32
N SER A 34 8.15 -19.16 6.36
CA SER A 34 8.47 -19.54 7.74
C SER A 34 7.59 -20.70 8.21
N GLY A 35 8.23 -21.78 8.61
CA GLY A 35 7.57 -22.95 9.19
C GLY A 35 6.93 -23.87 8.14
N GLY A 36 6.76 -25.14 8.51
CA GLY A 36 6.18 -26.17 7.63
C GLY A 36 4.79 -25.81 7.12
N PRO A 37 4.22 -26.59 6.18
CA PRO A 37 3.00 -26.23 5.45
C PRO A 37 1.83 -26.03 6.40
N GLY A 38 1.49 -24.77 6.68
CA GLY A 38 0.39 -24.40 7.56
C GLY A 38 0.44 -22.93 7.99
N TRP A 39 -0.74 -22.31 8.10
CA TRP A 39 -1.02 -20.90 8.45
C TRP A 39 -0.57 -20.46 9.86
N ARG A 40 0.33 -21.20 10.52
CA ARG A 40 0.73 -20.98 11.91
C ARG A 40 2.18 -21.37 12.14
N GLY A 41 3.11 -20.51 11.70
CA GLY A 41 4.48 -20.35 12.21
C GLY A 41 5.09 -21.54 12.95
N GLY A 42 5.05 -22.72 12.31
CA GLY A 42 5.37 -23.98 12.96
C GLY A 42 6.86 -24.24 12.86
N THR A 43 7.53 -24.21 14.00
CA THR A 43 8.89 -24.70 14.21
C THR A 43 9.14 -25.98 13.42
N GLY A 44 10.15 -25.96 12.56
CA GLY A 44 10.72 -27.18 11.98
C GLY A 44 10.13 -27.58 10.62
N SER A 45 10.70 -27.04 9.57
CA SER A 45 11.03 -27.86 8.41
C SER A 45 12.23 -27.21 7.73
N ALA A 46 13.15 -28.02 7.19
CA ALA A 46 14.34 -27.61 6.46
C ALA A 46 13.99 -26.89 5.13
N ALA A 47 13.23 -25.80 5.21
CA ALA A 47 12.91 -24.91 4.12
C ALA A 47 14.16 -24.10 3.78
N LEU A 48 14.35 -23.79 2.50
CA LEU A 48 15.45 -22.95 2.01
C LEU A 48 15.63 -21.75 2.94
N ASN A 49 16.83 -21.62 3.51
CA ASN A 49 17.21 -20.47 4.33
C ASN A 49 17.92 -19.39 3.54
N VAL A 50 18.15 -19.61 2.24
CA VAL A 50 18.89 -18.70 1.36
C VAL A 50 18.19 -18.62 0.01
N PHE A 51 18.00 -17.41 -0.50
CA PHE A 51 17.52 -17.14 -1.86
C PHE A 51 18.35 -16.01 -2.45
N LEU A 52 18.80 -16.18 -3.70
CA LEU A 52 19.72 -15.26 -4.38
C LEU A 52 21.02 -14.98 -3.57
N GLY A 53 21.48 -15.97 -2.81
CA GLY A 53 22.67 -15.82 -1.94
C GLY A 53 22.43 -15.00 -0.66
N VAL A 54 21.20 -14.54 -0.42
CA VAL A 54 20.82 -13.75 0.75
C VAL A 54 20.01 -14.62 1.72
N ALA A 55 20.32 -14.52 3.02
CA ALA A 55 19.65 -15.33 4.03
C ALA A 55 18.20 -14.88 4.23
N ARG A 56 17.33 -15.81 4.67
CA ARG A 56 15.93 -15.51 4.98
C ARG A 56 15.80 -14.39 6.01
N SER A 57 16.67 -14.36 7.02
CA SER A 57 16.72 -13.29 8.03
C SER A 57 16.84 -11.93 7.37
N ASP A 58 17.77 -11.80 6.42
CA ASP A 58 18.04 -10.53 5.76
C ASP A 58 16.86 -10.13 4.87
N TRP A 59 16.21 -11.10 4.19
CA TRP A 59 14.96 -10.85 3.46
C TRP A 59 13.84 -10.36 4.37
N VAL A 60 13.72 -10.89 5.59
CA VAL A 60 12.77 -10.42 6.61
C VAL A 60 13.12 -9.00 7.04
N ASP A 61 14.38 -8.72 7.36
CA ASP A 61 14.83 -7.39 7.78
C ASP A 61 14.56 -6.34 6.69
N PHE A 62 14.88 -6.66 5.43
CA PHE A 62 14.56 -5.80 4.29
C PHE A 62 13.04 -5.57 4.15
N HIS A 63 12.24 -6.63 4.28
CA HIS A 63 10.79 -6.54 4.20
C HIS A 63 10.22 -5.65 5.31
N GLU A 64 10.66 -5.82 6.55
CA GLU A 64 10.16 -5.06 7.71
C GLU A 64 10.57 -3.59 7.63
N ILE A 65 11.84 -3.28 7.33
CA ILE A 65 12.32 -1.90 7.23
C ILE A 65 11.61 -1.16 6.09
N THR A 66 11.50 -1.79 4.92
CA THR A 66 10.83 -1.17 3.76
C THR A 66 9.32 -1.07 3.95
N GLY A 67 8.71 -2.03 4.64
CA GLY A 67 7.30 -1.99 5.04
C GLY A 67 7.01 -0.85 6.03
N MET A 68 7.86 -0.63 7.03
CA MET A 68 7.73 0.50 7.95
C MET A 68 7.87 1.84 7.22
N ALA A 69 8.84 1.95 6.30
CA ALA A 69 9.00 3.15 5.46
C ALA A 69 7.77 3.40 4.58
N PHE A 70 7.23 2.37 3.93
CA PHE A 70 6.00 2.46 3.16
C PHE A 70 4.81 2.89 4.02
N LEU A 71 4.66 2.33 5.22
CA LEU A 71 3.58 2.69 6.14
C LEU A 71 3.65 4.17 6.57
N ALA A 72 4.85 4.67 6.87
CA ALA A 72 5.06 6.07 7.20
C ALA A 72 4.71 6.98 6.01
N LEU A 73 5.16 6.63 4.79
CA LEU A 73 4.83 7.36 3.57
C LEU A 73 3.31 7.34 3.29
N MET A 74 2.65 6.20 3.52
CA MET A 74 1.20 6.05 3.38
C MET A 74 0.44 6.96 4.35
N ALA A 75 0.91 7.07 5.60
CA ALA A 75 0.33 8.01 6.56
C ALA A 75 0.46 9.46 6.07
N VAL A 76 1.66 9.88 5.65
CA VAL A 76 1.91 11.23 5.11
C VAL A 76 1.04 11.52 3.89
N HIS A 77 1.00 10.62 2.91
CA HIS A 77 0.15 10.74 1.73
C HIS A 77 -1.33 10.88 2.10
N THR A 78 -1.83 10.03 3.00
CA THR A 78 -3.23 10.10 3.45
C THR A 78 -3.53 11.46 4.07
N LEU A 79 -2.63 12.00 4.90
CA LEU A 79 -2.77 13.34 5.48
C LEU A 79 -2.80 14.44 4.39
N LEU A 80 -1.93 14.35 3.38
CA LEU A 80 -1.91 15.30 2.26
C LEU A 80 -3.20 15.25 1.42
N HIS A 81 -3.86 14.09 1.37
CA HIS A 81 -5.07 13.85 0.59
C HIS A 81 -6.39 13.99 1.40
N ILE A 82 -6.35 14.35 2.68
CA ILE A 82 -7.56 14.61 3.50
C ILE A 82 -8.60 15.51 2.78
N PRO A 83 -8.23 16.64 2.14
CA PRO A 83 -9.20 17.52 1.48
C PRO A 83 -9.92 16.82 0.32
N TYR A 84 -9.21 15.94 -0.39
CA TYR A 84 -9.79 15.11 -1.45
C TYR A 84 -10.79 14.11 -0.85
N PHE A 85 -10.42 13.39 0.21
CA PHE A 85 -11.32 12.43 0.86
C PHE A 85 -12.60 13.08 1.41
N ARG A 86 -12.52 14.31 1.94
CA ARG A 86 -13.71 15.06 2.38
C ARG A 86 -14.69 15.36 1.23
N ASN A 87 -14.19 15.51 0.01
CA ASN A 87 -15.00 15.82 -1.16
C ASN A 87 -15.34 14.58 -2.01
N ILE A 88 -14.73 13.41 -1.74
CA ILE A 88 -14.88 12.21 -2.56
C ILE A 88 -16.34 11.72 -2.64
N GLY A 89 -17.12 11.94 -1.59
CA GLY A 89 -18.55 11.59 -1.57
C GLY A 89 -19.36 12.31 -2.65
N ARG A 90 -18.98 13.54 -3.02
CA ARG A 90 -19.61 14.28 -4.12
C ARG A 90 -19.21 13.74 -5.50
N CYS A 91 -18.05 13.10 -5.61
CA CYS A 91 -17.59 12.46 -6.84
C CYS A 91 -18.15 11.06 -7.03
N LEU A 92 -18.28 10.29 -5.94
CA LEU A 92 -18.81 8.91 -5.97
C LEU A 92 -20.33 8.88 -6.04
N PHE A 93 -21.00 9.86 -5.43
CA PHE A 93 -22.45 10.02 -5.47
C PHE A 93 -22.78 11.41 -6.03
N PRO A 94 -22.66 11.61 -7.35
CA PRO A 94 -23.19 12.82 -7.97
C PRO A 94 -24.69 12.86 -7.66
N GLY A 95 -25.10 13.80 -6.81
CA GLY A 95 -26.50 13.98 -6.44
C GLY A 95 -27.34 14.13 -7.70
N LYS A 96 -28.37 13.30 -7.85
CA LYS A 96 -29.45 13.53 -8.81
C LYS A 96 -30.22 14.78 -8.33
N SER A 97 -29.89 15.94 -8.88
CA SER A 97 -30.62 17.22 -8.75
C SER A 97 -30.02 18.15 -9.82
N ASP A 98 -30.72 18.71 -10.81
CA ASP A 98 -32.13 19.00 -11.01
C ASP A 98 -32.51 18.84 -12.50
N ARG A 99 -33.53 18.03 -12.80
CA ARG A 99 -34.31 18.15 -14.04
C ARG A 99 -35.72 17.64 -13.77
N GLY A 100 -36.54 18.49 -13.17
CA GLY A 100 -37.91 18.15 -12.84
C GLY A 100 -38.65 19.24 -12.08
N SER A 101 -38.43 20.51 -12.41
CA SER A 101 -39.29 21.62 -11.94
C SER A 101 -39.58 22.57 -13.10
N VAL A 102 -40.14 22.02 -14.18
CA VAL A 102 -40.78 22.79 -15.27
C VAL A 102 -42.25 22.36 -15.36
N SER A 103 -42.91 22.25 -14.21
CA SER A 103 -44.35 22.01 -14.10
C SER A 103 -45.10 23.15 -13.40
N ASP A 104 -44.43 24.25 -13.04
CA ASP A 104 -45.05 25.43 -12.40
C ASP A 104 -45.36 26.58 -13.40
N LEU A 105 -45.50 26.25 -14.69
CA LEU A 105 -45.86 27.22 -15.75
C LEU A 105 -47.13 26.81 -16.53
N LEU A 106 -47.99 25.97 -15.93
CA LEU A 106 -49.39 25.78 -16.33
C LEU A 106 -50.30 26.25 -15.19
#